data_AF-A0A1V2YGN9-F1
#
_entry.id   AF-A0A1V2YGN9-F1
#
_cell.length_a   1.000
_cell.length_b   1.000
_cell.length_c   1.000
_cell.angle_alpha   90.00
_cell.angle_beta   90.00
_cell.angle_gamma   90.00
#
_symmetry.space_group_name_H-M   'P 1'
#
loop_
_entity.id
_entity.type
_entity.pdbx_description
1 polymer ?
#
loop_
_entity_poly.entity_id
_entity_poly.type
_entity_poly.pdbx_seq_one_letter_code
_entity_poly.pdbx_strand_id
1 'polypeptide(L)'
;MCKQLVICASAQAKKYYFEPSFNDMPAEIKQELTDEAVAIAQKVNGIIAIGFNGDGNIYIEEQQEYVFVDNIGVELEIRRFQQQKKDFLKSLKIWYLMYRTEYGSLVRDILLKQSEGMDDEEIISEIYNQLGQQSANVAEMLLE
;
A
#
# COMPACT_ATOMS: atom_id res chain seq x y z
N MET A 1 6.32 3.17 -15.93
CA MET A 1 5.39 2.32 -15.17
C MET A 1 4.39 3.24 -14.48
N CYS A 2 3.09 3.01 -14.63
CA CYS A 2 2.05 3.94 -14.19
C CYS A 2 1.74 3.80 -12.70
N LYS A 3 1.80 4.90 -11.95
CA LYS A 3 1.18 5.00 -10.62
C LYS A 3 -0.33 4.81 -10.77
N GLN A 4 -0.94 4.06 -9.85
CA GLN A 4 -2.38 3.88 -9.76
C GLN A 4 -2.91 4.57 -8.51
N LEU A 5 -3.70 5.63 -8.70
CA LEU A 5 -4.38 6.33 -7.62
C LEU A 5 -5.53 5.47 -7.07
N VAL A 6 -5.65 5.38 -5.75
CA VAL A 6 -6.76 4.68 -5.07
C VAL A 6 -7.67 5.68 -4.39
N ILE A 7 -7.10 6.60 -3.61
CA ILE A 7 -7.86 7.60 -2.89
C ILE A 7 -7.11 8.94 -2.86
N CYS A 8 -7.86 10.02 -2.94
CA CYS A 8 -7.38 11.38 -2.69
C CYS A 8 -8.28 12.05 -1.65
N ALA A 9 -7.72 12.62 -0.59
CA ALA A 9 -8.46 13.28 0.48
C ALA A 9 -7.98 14.72 0.67
N SER A 10 -8.91 15.68 0.76
CA SER A 10 -8.62 17.10 0.94
C SER A 10 -9.14 17.61 2.27
N ALA A 11 -8.24 18.19 3.07
CA ALA A 11 -8.62 18.83 4.34
C ALA A 11 -9.52 20.06 4.12
N GLN A 12 -9.16 20.90 3.14
CA GLN A 12 -9.86 22.16 2.87
C GLN A 12 -11.25 21.92 2.30
N ALA A 13 -11.37 21.01 1.32
CA ALA A 13 -12.65 20.70 0.70
C ALA A 13 -13.57 19.84 1.59
N LYS A 14 -13.01 19.23 2.65
CA LYS A 14 -13.70 18.26 3.53
C LYS A 14 -14.36 17.13 2.74
N LYS A 15 -13.65 16.64 1.73
CA LYS A 15 -14.10 15.63 0.78
C LYS A 15 -12.95 14.69 0.44
N TYR A 16 -13.30 13.49 -0.01
CA TYR A 16 -12.37 12.56 -0.63
C TYR A 16 -12.95 12.06 -1.96
N TYR A 17 -12.07 11.63 -2.84
CA TYR A 17 -12.36 10.88 -4.06
C TYR A 17 -11.76 9.49 -3.91
N PHE A 18 -12.57 8.46 -4.16
CA PHE A 18 -12.12 7.06 -4.19
C PHE A 18 -12.26 6.54 -5.62
N GLU A 19 -11.19 5.97 -6.14
CA GLU A 19 -11.10 5.53 -7.53
C GLU A 19 -12.06 4.34 -7.80
N PRO A 20 -13.01 4.45 -8.75
CA PRO A 20 -14.00 3.42 -9.01
C PRO A 20 -13.43 2.04 -9.37
N SER A 21 -12.26 1.99 -9.99
CA SER A 21 -11.58 0.72 -10.29
C SER A 21 -11.12 -0.08 -9.06
N PHE A 22 -11.25 0.48 -7.86
CA PHE A 22 -10.96 -0.17 -6.58
C PHE A 22 -12.23 -0.44 -5.73
N ASN A 23 -13.43 -0.39 -6.32
CA ASN A 23 -14.69 -0.59 -5.59
C ASN A 23 -14.93 -2.02 -5.08
N ASP A 24 -14.25 -3.00 -5.65
CA ASP A 24 -14.20 -4.41 -5.24
C ASP A 24 -13.19 -4.67 -4.10
N MET A 25 -12.49 -3.64 -3.62
CA MET A 25 -11.72 -3.74 -2.37
C MET A 25 -12.64 -4.07 -1.19
N PRO A 26 -12.23 -4.96 -0.27
CA PRO A 26 -12.99 -5.27 0.94
C PRO A 26 -13.41 -4.01 1.69
N ALA A 27 -14.66 -4.00 2.18
CA ALA A 27 -15.27 -2.83 2.80
C ALA A 27 -14.45 -2.30 4.00
N GLU A 28 -13.90 -3.20 4.82
CA GLU A 28 -13.07 -2.85 5.98
C GLU A 28 -11.77 -2.15 5.56
N ILE A 29 -11.07 -2.67 4.55
CA ILE A 29 -9.84 -2.05 4.01
C ILE A 29 -10.17 -0.69 3.41
N LYS A 30 -11.27 -0.59 2.66
CA LYS A 30 -11.71 0.66 2.04
C LYS A 30 -12.05 1.72 3.09
N GLN A 31 -12.72 1.32 4.17
CA GLN A 31 -13.08 2.20 5.28
C GLN A 31 -11.83 2.71 5.99
N GLU A 32 -10.93 1.82 6.42
CA GLU A 32 -9.70 2.21 7.10
C GLU A 32 -8.81 3.07 6.20
N LEU A 33 -8.66 2.73 4.90
CA LEU A 33 -7.92 3.55 3.95
C LEU A 33 -8.49 4.96 3.83
N THR A 34 -9.81 5.09 3.86
CA THR A 34 -10.51 6.38 3.80
C THR A 34 -10.26 7.19 5.06
N ASP A 35 -10.43 6.58 6.23
CA ASP A 35 -10.24 7.25 7.51
C ASP A 35 -8.81 7.76 7.68
N GLU A 36 -7.81 6.95 7.29
CA GLU A 36 -6.40 7.31 7.36
C GLU A 36 -6.02 8.41 6.36
N ALA A 37 -6.48 8.32 5.10
CA ALA A 37 -6.23 9.37 4.12
C ALA A 37 -6.78 10.73 4.57
N VAL A 38 -8.00 10.74 5.12
CA VAL A 38 -8.64 11.94 5.68
C VAL A 38 -7.87 12.45 6.91
N ALA A 39 -7.46 11.56 7.81
CA ALA A 39 -6.72 11.94 9.01
C ALA A 39 -5.36 12.57 8.67
N ILE A 40 -4.59 11.98 7.75
CA ILE A 40 -3.31 12.53 7.31
C ILE A 40 -3.54 13.90 6.66
N ALA A 41 -4.50 14.00 5.73
CA ALA A 41 -4.82 15.26 5.05
C ALA A 41 -5.14 16.38 6.05
N GLN A 42 -5.96 16.09 7.07
CA GLN A 42 -6.31 17.04 8.13
C GLN A 42 -5.09 17.48 8.95
N LYS A 43 -4.20 16.57 9.32
CA LYS A 43 -3.01 16.89 10.12
C LYS A 43 -2.01 17.77 9.37
N VAL A 44 -1.82 17.50 8.08
CA VAL A 44 -0.91 18.29 7.23
C VAL A 44 -1.59 19.52 6.62
N ASN A 45 -2.90 19.69 6.86
CA ASN A 45 -3.74 20.72 6.28
C ASN A 45 -3.64 20.80 4.73
N GLY A 46 -3.58 19.63 4.08
CA GLY A 46 -3.29 19.51 2.66
C GLY A 46 -4.19 18.51 1.92
N ILE A 47 -3.71 18.06 0.77
CA ILE A 47 -4.37 17.04 -0.06
C ILE A 47 -3.48 15.80 -0.09
N ILE A 48 -3.97 14.66 0.37
CA ILE A 48 -3.22 13.41 0.40
C ILE A 48 -3.73 12.46 -0.66
N ALA A 49 -2.82 11.95 -1.48
CA ALA A 49 -3.05 10.88 -2.43
C ALA A 49 -2.38 9.60 -1.95
N ILE A 50 -3.13 8.49 -1.93
CA ILE A 50 -2.63 7.15 -1.65
C ILE A 50 -2.91 6.27 -2.85
N GLY A 51 -1.94 5.44 -3.22
CA GLY A 51 -2.07 4.52 -4.33
C GLY A 51 -0.94 3.50 -4.39
N PHE A 52 -0.83 2.84 -5.54
CA PHE A 52 0.18 1.82 -5.80
C PHE A 52 1.12 2.21 -6.92
N ASN A 53 2.39 1.87 -6.75
CA ASN A 53 3.40 1.91 -7.79
C ASN A 53 3.30 0.65 -8.67
N GLY A 54 3.97 0.67 -9.82
CA GLY A 54 3.94 -0.45 -10.78
C GLY A 54 4.53 -1.76 -10.26
N ASP A 55 5.29 -1.72 -9.17
CA ASP A 55 5.88 -2.85 -8.45
C ASP A 55 5.00 -3.35 -7.30
N GLY A 56 3.85 -2.71 -7.03
CA GLY A 56 2.95 -3.04 -5.93
C GLY A 56 3.25 -2.36 -4.60
N ASN A 57 4.28 -1.50 -4.54
CA ASN A 57 4.53 -0.68 -3.36
C ASN A 57 3.47 0.41 -3.21
N ILE A 58 3.08 0.67 -1.97
CA ILE A 58 2.13 1.74 -1.63
C ILE A 58 2.89 3.07 -1.66
N TYR A 59 2.39 4.04 -2.41
CA TYR A 59 2.85 5.42 -2.32
C TYR A 59 1.83 6.26 -1.57
N ILE A 60 2.35 7.23 -0.82
CA ILE A 60 1.58 8.24 -0.11
C ILE A 60 2.28 9.55 -0.42
N GLU A 61 1.56 10.48 -1.03
CA GLU A 61 2.12 11.77 -1.43
C GLU A 61 1.12 12.88 -1.16
N GLU A 62 1.65 14.04 -0.80
CA GLU A 62 0.86 15.25 -0.72
C GLU A 62 0.80 15.90 -2.10
N GLN A 63 -0.41 16.22 -2.56
CA GLN A 63 -0.64 16.93 -3.80
C GLN A 63 -0.46 18.43 -3.50
N GLN A 64 0.70 18.96 -3.85
CA GLN A 64 1.02 20.37 -3.69
C GLN A 64 0.16 21.22 -4.64
N GLU A 65 -0.97 21.73 -4.16
CA GLU A 65 -1.71 22.79 -4.86
C GLU A 65 -1.08 24.19 -4.64
N TYR A 66 -0.24 24.36 -3.61
CA TYR A 66 0.28 25.67 -3.19
C TYR A 66 1.80 25.65 -2.93
N VAL A 67 2.44 26.81 -3.10
CA VAL A 67 3.90 27.02 -2.98
C VAL A 67 4.41 26.95 -1.53
N PHE A 68 3.53 26.98 -0.52
CA PHE A 68 3.88 27.08 0.91
C PHE A 68 3.47 25.85 1.73
N VAL A 69 3.80 24.65 1.25
CA VAL A 69 3.57 23.42 2.01
C VAL A 69 4.73 23.17 2.99
N ASP A 70 4.41 22.80 4.23
CA ASP A 70 5.39 22.23 5.17
C ASP A 70 5.71 20.79 4.77
N ASN A 71 6.63 20.65 3.81
CA ASN A 71 7.06 19.35 3.29
C ASN A 71 7.66 18.45 4.39
N ILE A 72 8.27 19.05 5.42
CA ILE A 72 8.85 18.30 6.54
C ILE A 72 7.72 17.70 7.39
N GLY A 73 6.71 18.51 7.73
CA GLY A 73 5.53 18.05 8.47
C GLY A 73 4.77 16.93 7.74
N VAL A 74 4.63 17.05 6.42
CA VAL A 74 4.05 16.01 5.56
C VAL A 74 4.84 14.70 5.65
N GLU A 75 6.15 14.74 5.40
CA GLU A 75 6.99 13.54 5.44
C GLU A 75 6.98 12.86 6.82
N LEU A 76 6.99 13.64 7.90
CA LEU A 76 6.93 13.13 9.27
C LEU A 76 5.62 12.39 9.54
N GLU A 77 4.47 12.94 9.13
CA GLU A 77 3.18 12.29 9.32
C GLU A 77 3.03 11.04 8.46
N ILE A 78 3.54 11.04 7.22
CA ILE A 78 3.55 9.84 6.37
C ILE A 78 4.39 8.73 7.03
N ARG A 79 5.60 9.04 7.51
CA ARG A 79 6.46 8.06 8.20
C ARG A 79 5.80 7.53 9.46
N ARG A 80 5.15 8.39 10.23
CA ARG A 80 4.40 7.99 11.43
C ARG A 80 3.27 7.03 11.07
N PHE A 81 2.48 7.35 10.05
CA PHE A 81 1.42 6.46 9.56
C PHE A 81 1.99 5.10 9.15
N GLN A 82 3.06 5.08 8.35
CA GLN A 82 3.74 3.85 7.93
C GLN A 82 4.22 2.99 9.10
N GLN A 83 4.72 3.61 10.17
CA GLN A 83 5.15 2.90 11.37
C GLN A 83 3.99 2.39 12.23
N GLN A 84 2.90 3.16 12.33
CA GLN A 84 1.76 2.83 13.19
C GLN A 84 0.79 1.83 12.53
N LYS A 85 0.73 1.80 11.21
CA LYS A 85 -0.25 1.03 10.43
C LYS A 85 0.41 -0.05 9.59
N LYS A 86 1.48 -0.67 10.10
CA LYS A 86 2.22 -1.73 9.41
C LYS A 86 1.32 -2.89 8.95
N ASP A 87 0.49 -3.42 9.86
CA ASP A 87 -0.37 -4.56 9.57
C ASP A 87 -1.45 -4.22 8.54
N PHE A 88 -2.00 -3.01 8.62
CA PHE A 88 -2.95 -2.50 7.63
C PHE A 88 -2.30 -2.34 6.25
N LEU A 89 -1.10 -1.73 6.20
CA LEU A 89 -0.35 -1.57 4.94
C LEU A 89 0.07 -2.91 4.35
N LYS A 90 0.42 -3.89 5.19
CA LYS A 90 0.69 -5.27 4.77
C LYS A 90 -0.56 -5.91 4.16
N SER A 91 -1.71 -5.77 4.81
CA SER A 91 -3.01 -6.26 4.30
C SER A 91 -3.39 -5.60 2.96
N LEU A 92 -3.17 -4.28 2.84
CA LEU A 92 -3.43 -3.52 1.62
C LEU A 92 -2.51 -3.95 0.47
N LYS A 93 -1.23 -4.20 0.76
CA LYS A 93 -0.25 -4.74 -0.20
C LYS A 93 -0.62 -6.16 -0.64
N ILE A 94 -0.96 -7.06 0.29
CA ILE A 94 -1.41 -8.42 -0.01
C ILE A 94 -2.61 -8.38 -0.96
N TRP A 95 -3.62 -7.57 -0.64
CA TRP A 95 -4.81 -7.44 -1.47
C TRP A 95 -4.45 -6.97 -2.89
N TYR A 96 -3.61 -5.95 -3.02
CA TYR A 96 -3.21 -5.43 -4.32
C TYR A 96 -2.43 -6.48 -5.13
N LEU A 97 -1.40 -7.08 -4.57
CA LEU A 97 -0.61 -8.10 -5.27
C LEU A 97 -1.49 -9.29 -5.69
N MET A 98 -2.44 -9.69 -4.84
CA MET A 98 -3.31 -10.83 -5.10
C MET A 98 -4.37 -10.59 -6.18
N TYR A 99 -4.95 -9.38 -6.23
CA TYR A 99 -6.12 -9.08 -7.07
C TYR A 99 -5.87 -8.07 -8.21
N ARG A 100 -4.70 -7.42 -8.24
CA ARG A 100 -4.36 -6.38 -9.24
C ARG A 100 -3.09 -6.66 -10.04
N THR A 101 -2.35 -7.71 -9.70
CA THR A 101 -1.12 -8.07 -10.40
C THR A 101 -1.14 -9.51 -10.89
N GLU A 102 -0.17 -9.86 -11.73
CA GLU A 102 0.04 -11.25 -12.19
C GLU A 102 0.55 -12.19 -11.09
N TYR A 103 1.00 -11.65 -9.94
CA TYR A 103 1.57 -12.42 -8.84
C TYR A 103 0.52 -13.08 -7.93
N GLY A 104 -0.77 -13.03 -8.27
CA GLY A 104 -1.81 -13.52 -7.38
C GLY A 104 -1.74 -15.01 -7.03
N SER A 105 -1.21 -15.86 -7.92
CA SER A 105 -0.92 -17.27 -7.59
C SER A 105 0.28 -17.41 -6.65
N LEU A 106 1.35 -16.65 -6.91
CA LEU A 106 2.57 -16.62 -6.10
C LEU A 106 2.28 -16.15 -4.67
N VAL A 107 1.51 -15.07 -4.50
CA VAL A 107 1.12 -14.54 -3.19
C VAL A 107 0.36 -15.59 -2.38
N ARG A 108 -0.57 -16.33 -3.01
CA ARG A 108 -1.29 -17.41 -2.32
C ARG A 108 -0.36 -18.53 -1.87
N ASP A 109 0.57 -18.93 -2.74
CA ASP A 109 1.55 -19.97 -2.42
C ASP A 109 2.45 -19.56 -1.25
N ILE A 110 2.95 -18.32 -1.25
CA ILE A 110 3.72 -17.75 -0.13
C ILE A 110 2.92 -17.82 1.18
N LEU A 111 1.69 -17.32 1.17
CA LEU A 111 0.84 -17.28 2.37
C LEU A 111 0.48 -18.69 2.88
N LEU A 112 0.30 -19.66 1.97
CA LEU A 112 0.09 -21.05 2.34
C LEU A 112 1.32 -21.63 3.03
N LYS A 113 2.51 -21.47 2.45
CA LYS A 113 3.78 -21.92 3.04
C LYS A 113 4.02 -21.30 4.42
N GLN A 114 3.77 -19.99 4.56
CA GLN A 114 3.87 -19.31 5.85
C GLN A 114 2.86 -19.87 6.86
N SER A 115 1.64 -20.20 6.43
CA SER A 115 0.63 -20.83 7.31
C SER A 115 0.96 -22.27 7.72
N GLU A 116 1.77 -22.97 6.92
CA GLU A 116 2.32 -24.30 7.22
C GLU A 116 3.53 -24.24 8.17
N GLY A 117 3.99 -23.04 8.53
CA GLY A 117 5.07 -22.81 9.48
C GLY A 117 6.46 -22.78 8.87
N MET A 118 6.58 -22.65 7.54
CA MET A 118 7.86 -22.40 6.89
C MET A 118 8.38 -21.01 7.25
N ASP A 119 9.69 -20.89 7.45
CA ASP A 119 10.34 -19.61 7.77
C ASP A 119 10.41 -18.71 6.52
N ASP A 120 10.32 -17.40 6.72
CA ASP A 120 10.29 -16.42 5.64
C ASP A 120 11.56 -16.51 4.75
N GLU A 121 12.75 -16.75 5.33
CA GLU A 121 13.99 -16.90 4.56
C GLU A 121 13.98 -18.17 3.69
N GLU A 122 13.40 -19.26 4.21
CA GLU A 122 13.25 -20.53 3.48
C GLU A 122 12.27 -20.37 2.31
N ILE A 123 11.14 -19.70 2.54
CA ILE A 123 10.15 -19.40 1.49
C ILE A 123 10.79 -18.57 0.36
N ILE A 124 11.52 -17.51 0.70
CA ILE A 124 12.20 -16.65 -0.28
C ILE A 124 13.21 -17.45 -1.10
N SER A 125 14.03 -18.29 -0.43
CA SER A 125 15.03 -19.13 -1.09
C SER A 125 14.39 -20.14 -2.03
N GLU A 126 13.31 -20.80 -1.62
CA GLU A 126 12.59 -21.76 -2.45
C GLU A 126 12.01 -21.08 -3.70
N ILE A 127 11.37 -19.93 -3.54
CA ILE A 127 10.81 -19.16 -4.66
C ILE A 127 11.90 -18.70 -5.62
N TYR A 128 13.05 -18.25 -5.10
CA TYR A 128 14.20 -17.91 -5.93
C TYR A 128 14.65 -19.11 -6.78
N ASN A 129 14.78 -20.28 -6.16
CA ASN A 129 15.24 -21.49 -6.84
C ASN A 129 14.24 -22.02 -7.88
N GLN A 130 12.94 -21.86 -7.65
CA GLN A 130 11.89 -22.38 -8.52
C GLN A 130 11.46 -21.40 -9.62
N LEU A 131 11.32 -20.12 -9.27
CA LEU A 131 10.66 -19.09 -10.10
C LEU A 131 11.56 -17.89 -10.41
N GLY A 132 12.80 -17.89 -9.90
CA GLY A 132 13.82 -16.88 -10.18
C GLY A 132 13.71 -15.59 -9.37
N GLN A 133 14.66 -14.69 -9.59
CA GLN A 133 14.85 -13.45 -8.82
C GLN A 133 13.61 -12.56 -8.75
N GLN A 134 12.87 -12.40 -9.85
CA GLN A 134 11.71 -11.50 -9.88
C GLN A 134 10.63 -11.95 -8.89
N SER A 135 10.38 -13.26 -8.81
CA SER A 135 9.41 -13.84 -7.88
C SER A 135 9.91 -13.77 -6.44
N ALA A 136 11.22 -13.96 -6.23
CA ALA A 136 11.85 -13.82 -4.91
C ALA A 136 11.70 -12.39 -4.37
N ASN A 137 11.88 -11.36 -5.21
CA ASN A 137 11.68 -9.97 -4.79
C ASN A 137 10.24 -9.68 -4.35
N VAL A 138 9.24 -10.35 -4.97
CA VAL A 138 7.84 -10.24 -4.55
C VAL A 138 7.63 -10.91 -3.19
N ALA A 139 8.28 -12.06 -2.96
CA ALA A 139 8.25 -12.74 -1.67
C ALA A 139 8.89 -11.89 -0.56
N GLU A 140 10.08 -11.34 -0.79
CA GLU A 140 10.74 -10.38 0.11
C GLU A 140 9.80 -9.22 0.44
N MET A 141 9.24 -8.57 -0.59
CA MET A 141 8.33 -7.43 -0.42
C MET A 141 7.07 -7.75 0.41
N LEU A 142 6.61 -9.00 0.38
CA LEU A 142 5.42 -9.48 1.08
C LEU A 142 5.70 -9.89 2.53
N LEU A 143 6.88 -10.48 2.76
CA LEU A 143 7.25 -11.10 4.03
C LEU A 143 7.93 -10.12 5.00
N GLU A 144 8.58 -9.07 4.49
CA GLU A 144 9.01 -7.88 5.27
C GLU A 144 7.86 -7.23 6.09
#